data_AF-A0AAU4DMW8-F1
#
_entry.id   AF-A0AAU4DMW8-F1
#
_cell.length_a   1.000
_cell.length_b   1.000
_cell.length_c   1.000
_cell.angle_alpha   90.00
_cell.angle_beta   90.00
_cell.angle_gamma   90.00
#
_symmetry.space_group_name_H-M   'P 1'
#
loop_
_entity.id
_entity.type
_entity.pdbx_description
1 polymer ?
#
loop_
_entity_poly.entity_id
_entity_poly.type
_entity_poly.pdbx_seq_one_letter_code
_entity_poly.pdbx_strand_id
1 'polypeptide(L)'
;MKQPLPALPAPRPGKVGRRLYADLAASPPALRRRFYDGLAVRDWAQVLAAAKAEAGTPYALWADDPVGFVEDVLGESQWSRQREILEALVGHRRVAVPSCFGSGKTHIAARAAVWFSVVHPPGTALTVTTATRARQVQRQMWPHIRQIVARAGLPGEVGVTQWKMPDSHGSDVVVAYGFSAPDHDESAVQGIHAPRLMFIVDEAGGIGRIIGAAMRGVLTGEHTRALLIGNPPTDDEGSWFEQTCADPAVHVLPISVYDTPLMSGERTRRCRSCPPQAPAHLLASHLVDPEWVRDTIRDHGEDAPFVQAKVHAQFPRGGQARAIPASWIEAAADAAEPDGEDFHVLKGLGLDGETSPYRVKAGAWVRLGVDVAAGGGDEMVIARAVGDLVELRHATAGQDNADPVAVAGVVLREILAAQVLARAIGTRLPVRVKVDGVGVGWGVAGLLESWRREGLHEAEIVSVVVSEAPGRDDEAATLRPATQRDEMWLATRALVSPAASALRLRVDRRTQAQLSAPKLGTSATGRTVIESKRSMKARGVSSPDRAEALLLALYEPQARRRKVRLVA
;
A
#
# COMPACT_ATOMS: atom_id res chain seq x y z
N MET A 1 -20.20 -3.77 31.04
CA MET A 1 -21.09 -3.03 31.96
C MET A 1 -22.48 -2.78 31.39
N LYS A 2 -23.54 -3.01 32.20
CA LYS A 2 -24.95 -2.65 31.88
C LYS A 2 -25.28 -1.16 32.07
N GLN A 3 -24.54 -0.45 32.93
CA GLN A 3 -24.69 0.98 33.18
C GLN A 3 -23.34 1.69 32.95
N PRO A 4 -23.31 2.94 32.46
CA PRO A 4 -22.07 3.69 32.32
C PRO A 4 -21.47 4.03 33.69
N LEU A 5 -20.15 4.22 33.75
CA LEU A 5 -19.48 4.75 34.93
C LEU A 5 -20.02 6.16 35.25
N PRO A 6 -20.05 6.55 36.54
CA PRO A 6 -20.45 7.90 36.92
C PRO A 6 -19.45 8.93 36.37
N ALA A 7 -19.95 10.09 35.94
CA ALA A 7 -19.12 11.16 35.38
C ALA A 7 -18.10 11.73 36.37
N LEU A 8 -18.39 11.68 37.68
CA LEU A 8 -17.49 12.09 38.75
C LEU A 8 -17.51 11.05 39.89
N PRO A 9 -16.35 10.73 40.49
CA PRO A 9 -16.32 9.94 41.71
C PRO A 9 -17.00 10.69 42.86
N ALA A 10 -17.42 9.95 43.90
CA ALA A 10 -17.90 10.58 45.12
C ALA A 10 -16.79 11.45 45.75
N PRO A 11 -17.13 12.54 46.47
CA PRO A 11 -16.13 13.44 47.05
C PRO A 11 -15.17 12.73 48.01
N ARG A 12 -15.69 11.76 48.78
CA ARG A 12 -14.91 10.89 49.67
C ARG A 12 -15.53 9.49 49.72
N PRO A 13 -14.72 8.42 49.80
CA PRO A 13 -15.23 7.06 49.92
C PRO A 13 -15.67 6.75 51.34
N GLY A 14 -16.86 6.15 51.48
CA GLY A 14 -17.35 5.54 52.72
C GLY A 14 -16.76 4.15 52.95
N LYS A 15 -17.04 3.55 54.12
CA LYS A 15 -16.52 2.22 54.51
C LYS A 15 -16.87 1.12 53.51
N VAL A 16 -18.11 1.14 52.98
CA VAL A 16 -18.58 0.17 51.98
C VAL A 16 -17.80 0.31 50.67
N GLY A 17 -17.58 1.54 50.20
CA GLY A 17 -16.80 1.80 48.98
C GLY A 17 -15.36 1.31 49.06
N ARG A 18 -14.69 1.55 50.20
CA ARG A 18 -13.33 1.05 50.45
C ARG A 18 -13.26 -0.47 50.45
N ARG A 19 -14.20 -1.13 51.15
CA ARG A 19 -14.28 -2.59 51.18
C ARG A 19 -14.51 -3.17 49.77
N LEU A 20 -15.48 -2.62 49.04
CA LEU A 20 -15.76 -3.04 47.66
C LEU A 20 -14.55 -2.87 46.75
N TYR A 21 -13.84 -1.73 46.86
CA TYR A 21 -12.62 -1.51 46.10
C TYR A 21 -11.55 -2.54 46.43
N ALA A 22 -11.29 -2.81 47.71
CA ALA A 22 -10.30 -3.81 48.14
C ALA A 22 -10.64 -5.21 47.62
N ASP A 23 -11.91 -5.63 47.73
CA ASP A 23 -12.38 -6.94 47.24
C ASP A 23 -12.21 -7.05 45.71
N LEU A 24 -12.53 -5.98 44.96
CA LEU A 24 -12.35 -5.92 43.51
C LEU A 24 -10.86 -5.89 43.09
N ALA A 25 -10.03 -5.12 43.80
CA ALA A 25 -8.61 -5.00 43.52
C ALA A 25 -7.84 -6.31 43.76
N ALA A 26 -8.26 -7.10 44.75
CA ALA A 26 -7.72 -8.43 45.01
C ALA A 26 -8.24 -9.50 44.03
N SER A 27 -9.26 -9.19 43.23
CA SER A 27 -9.90 -10.13 42.32
C SER A 27 -9.29 -10.11 40.91
N PRO A 28 -9.21 -11.27 40.22
CA PRO A 28 -8.75 -11.32 38.83
C PRO A 28 -9.73 -10.58 37.89
N PRO A 29 -9.27 -10.06 36.74
CA PRO A 29 -10.09 -9.28 35.82
C PRO A 29 -11.42 -9.93 35.43
N ALA A 30 -11.41 -11.24 35.13
CA ALA A 30 -12.60 -11.98 34.75
C ALA A 30 -13.68 -11.98 35.85
N LEU A 31 -13.28 -12.00 37.12
CA LEU A 31 -14.20 -11.92 38.25
C LEU A 31 -14.70 -10.49 38.45
N ARG A 32 -13.81 -9.50 38.41
CA ARG A 32 -14.16 -8.06 38.45
C ARG A 32 -15.27 -7.73 37.47
N ARG A 33 -15.11 -8.11 36.20
CA ARG A 33 -16.09 -7.83 35.13
C ARG A 33 -17.48 -8.41 35.40
N ARG A 34 -17.58 -9.58 36.05
CA ARG A 34 -18.88 -10.16 36.45
C ARG A 34 -19.57 -9.32 37.52
N PHE A 35 -18.80 -8.77 38.46
CA PHE A 35 -19.33 -7.90 39.51
C PHE A 35 -19.75 -6.52 38.96
N TYR A 36 -19.05 -6.00 37.96
CA TYR A 36 -19.33 -4.68 37.39
C TYR A 36 -20.77 -4.52 36.89
N ASP A 37 -21.37 -5.58 36.35
CA ASP A 37 -22.74 -5.57 35.82
C ASP A 37 -23.82 -5.52 36.91
N GLY A 38 -23.47 -5.83 38.17
CA GLY A 38 -24.38 -5.82 39.31
C GLY A 38 -24.27 -4.58 40.20
N LEU A 39 -23.26 -3.73 40.00
CA LEU A 39 -23.04 -2.53 40.80
C LEU A 39 -23.91 -1.37 40.33
N ALA A 40 -24.60 -0.71 41.26
CA ALA A 40 -25.34 0.52 40.97
C ALA A 40 -24.38 1.70 40.75
N VAL A 41 -24.82 2.72 39.99
CA VAL A 41 -24.02 3.95 39.73
C VAL A 41 -23.49 4.59 41.03
N ARG A 42 -24.28 4.59 42.10
CA ARG A 42 -23.86 5.14 43.41
C ARG A 42 -22.70 4.36 44.02
N ASP A 43 -22.72 3.04 43.93
CA ASP A 43 -21.66 2.18 44.47
C ASP A 43 -20.39 2.34 43.64
N TRP A 44 -20.51 2.46 42.32
CA TRP A 44 -19.40 2.82 41.45
C TRP A 44 -18.75 4.14 41.83
N ALA A 45 -19.53 5.18 42.13
CA ALA A 45 -18.97 6.47 42.56
C ALA A 45 -18.15 6.33 43.86
N GLN A 46 -18.55 5.44 44.76
CA GLN A 46 -17.83 5.13 46.00
C GLN A 46 -16.55 4.31 45.74
N VAL A 47 -16.61 3.32 44.83
CA VAL A 47 -15.46 2.50 44.44
C VAL A 47 -14.39 3.33 43.75
N LEU A 48 -14.76 4.19 42.78
CA LEU A 48 -13.81 5.07 42.09
C LEU A 48 -13.18 6.09 43.05
N ALA A 49 -13.94 6.60 44.02
CA ALA A 49 -13.41 7.47 45.08
C ALA A 49 -12.41 6.74 45.98
N ALA A 50 -12.66 5.45 46.30
CA ALA A 50 -11.74 4.62 47.07
C ALA A 50 -10.46 4.32 46.28
N ALA A 51 -10.60 3.93 45.00
CA ALA A 51 -9.46 3.73 44.11
C ALA A 51 -8.57 4.98 44.00
N LYS A 52 -9.17 6.17 43.83
CA LYS A 52 -8.41 7.42 43.81
C LYS A 52 -7.69 7.70 45.13
N ALA A 53 -8.34 7.44 46.26
CA ALA A 53 -7.76 7.70 47.58
C ALA A 53 -6.64 6.72 47.95
N GLU A 54 -6.75 5.46 47.53
CA GLU A 54 -5.83 4.38 47.94
C GLU A 54 -4.73 4.10 46.92
N ALA A 55 -5.04 4.22 45.63
CA ALA A 55 -4.11 3.96 44.52
C ALA A 55 -3.79 5.19 43.66
N GLY A 56 -4.24 6.39 44.07
CA GLY A 56 -3.91 7.66 43.42
C GLY A 56 -4.61 7.94 42.08
N THR A 57 -5.43 7.02 41.58
CA THR A 57 -6.23 7.18 40.36
C THR A 57 -7.54 6.40 40.45
N PRO A 58 -8.67 6.93 39.94
CA PRO A 58 -9.92 6.18 39.91
C PRO A 58 -9.86 4.97 38.95
N TYR A 59 -8.87 4.90 38.06
CA TYR A 59 -8.77 3.86 37.03
C TYR A 59 -7.88 2.68 37.42
N ALA A 60 -7.43 2.60 38.68
CA ALA A 60 -6.49 1.56 39.15
C ALA A 60 -7.03 0.13 38.97
N LEU A 61 -8.35 -0.06 39.01
CA LEU A 61 -9.00 -1.37 38.78
C LEU A 61 -8.86 -1.90 37.35
N TRP A 62 -8.26 -1.15 36.42
CA TRP A 62 -8.02 -1.62 35.06
C TRP A 62 -6.52 -1.70 34.71
N ALA A 63 -5.63 -1.56 35.69
CA ALA A 63 -4.18 -1.59 35.47
C ALA A 63 -3.67 -2.92 34.86
N ASP A 64 -4.37 -4.02 35.09
CA ASP A 64 -4.11 -5.35 34.54
C ASP A 64 -5.23 -5.84 33.59
N ASP A 65 -6.15 -4.94 33.21
CA ASP A 65 -7.27 -5.23 32.31
C ASP A 65 -7.48 -4.11 31.27
N PRO A 66 -6.54 -3.96 30.30
CA PRO A 66 -6.64 -2.95 29.26
C PRO A 66 -7.85 -3.15 28.34
N VAL A 67 -8.28 -4.39 28.11
CA VAL A 67 -9.50 -4.66 27.33
C VAL A 67 -10.72 -4.14 28.09
N GLY A 68 -10.77 -4.37 29.40
CA GLY A 68 -11.85 -3.88 30.26
C GLY A 68 -11.85 -2.36 30.31
N PHE A 69 -10.67 -1.73 30.34
CA PHE A 69 -10.55 -0.28 30.27
C PHE A 69 -11.21 0.28 29.00
N VAL A 70 -10.96 -0.32 27.83
CA VAL A 70 -11.55 0.14 26.57
C VAL A 70 -13.07 -0.05 26.55
N GLU A 71 -13.57 -1.18 27.06
CA GLU A 71 -15.00 -1.51 27.06
C GLU A 71 -15.79 -0.72 28.12
N ASP A 72 -15.25 -0.59 29.33
CA ASP A 72 -15.95 -0.06 30.51
C ASP A 72 -15.70 1.44 30.71
N VAL A 73 -14.46 1.91 30.51
CA VAL A 73 -14.08 3.32 30.73
C VAL A 73 -14.25 4.14 29.46
N LEU A 74 -13.73 3.64 28.32
CA LEU A 74 -13.84 4.37 27.05
C LEU A 74 -15.19 4.16 26.35
N GLY A 75 -15.93 3.11 26.75
CA GLY A 75 -17.23 2.74 26.18
C GLY A 75 -17.15 2.19 24.75
N GLU A 76 -15.98 1.77 24.29
CA GLU A 76 -15.76 1.32 22.91
C GLU A 76 -15.96 -0.19 22.75
N SER A 77 -16.07 -0.63 21.50
CA SER A 77 -16.08 -2.05 21.14
C SER A 77 -14.75 -2.42 20.50
N GLN A 78 -14.40 -3.71 20.57
CA GLN A 78 -13.14 -4.24 20.05
C GLN A 78 -13.41 -5.59 19.36
N TRP A 79 -12.59 -5.93 18.38
CA TRP A 79 -12.56 -7.27 17.77
C TRP A 79 -11.39 -8.10 18.32
N SER A 80 -11.38 -9.40 18.05
CA SER A 80 -10.48 -10.40 18.66
C SER A 80 -9.01 -9.96 18.72
N ARG A 81 -8.38 -9.65 17.57
CA ARG A 81 -6.95 -9.28 17.52
C ARG A 81 -6.62 -7.98 18.26
N GLN A 82 -7.55 -7.02 18.31
CA GLN A 82 -7.34 -5.83 19.14
C GLN A 82 -7.29 -6.16 20.63
N ARG A 83 -8.08 -7.14 21.09
CA ARG A 83 -8.07 -7.61 22.48
C ARG A 83 -6.76 -8.32 22.79
N GLU A 84 -6.31 -9.21 21.89
CA GLU A 84 -5.05 -9.94 22.02
C GLU A 84 -3.86 -8.99 22.17
N ILE A 85 -3.78 -7.91 21.38
CA ILE A 85 -2.72 -6.89 21.52
C ILE A 85 -2.71 -6.28 22.92
N LEU A 86 -3.89 -5.89 23.43
CA LEU A 86 -4.01 -5.27 24.74
C LEU A 86 -3.66 -6.23 25.87
N GLU A 87 -4.17 -7.46 25.81
CA GLU A 87 -3.87 -8.51 26.79
C GLU A 87 -2.37 -8.83 26.81
N ALA A 88 -1.72 -8.89 25.64
CA ALA A 88 -0.29 -9.12 25.53
C ALA A 88 0.55 -8.03 26.23
N LEU A 89 0.11 -6.77 26.25
CA LEU A 89 0.83 -5.68 26.91
C LEU A 89 0.89 -5.82 28.43
N VAL A 90 -0.01 -6.60 29.04
CA VAL A 90 0.04 -6.89 30.47
C VAL A 90 1.20 -7.85 30.78
N GLY A 91 1.27 -8.96 30.03
CA GLY A 91 2.20 -10.07 30.27
C GLY A 91 3.57 -9.94 29.60
N HIS A 92 3.70 -9.13 28.55
CA HIS A 92 4.93 -9.03 27.77
C HIS A 92 5.51 -7.61 27.80
N ARG A 93 6.83 -7.51 28.00
CA ARG A 93 7.54 -6.23 28.00
C ARG A 93 7.58 -5.58 26.61
N ARG A 94 7.68 -6.40 25.56
CA ARG A 94 7.76 -5.93 24.16
C ARG A 94 6.78 -6.73 23.33
N VAL A 95 5.85 -6.03 22.69
CA VAL A 95 4.87 -6.58 21.77
C VAL A 95 5.09 -5.95 20.40
N ALA A 96 5.28 -6.78 19.37
CA ALA A 96 5.40 -6.33 17.99
C ALA A 96 4.22 -6.85 17.17
N VAL A 97 3.65 -5.99 16.33
CA VAL A 97 2.45 -6.26 15.55
C VAL A 97 2.71 -5.88 14.08
N PRO A 98 3.36 -6.77 13.31
CA PRO A 98 3.36 -6.67 11.85
C PRO A 98 1.92 -6.73 11.37
N SER A 99 1.44 -5.69 10.71
CA SER A 99 0.02 -5.55 10.41
C SER A 99 -0.22 -5.17 8.96
N CYS A 100 -1.34 -5.62 8.44
CA CYS A 100 -1.80 -5.24 7.11
C CYS A 100 -2.32 -3.79 7.07
N PHE A 101 -2.63 -3.34 5.87
CA PHE A 101 -3.34 -2.08 5.67
C PHE A 101 -4.78 -2.19 6.18
N GLY A 102 -5.32 -1.08 6.72
CA GLY A 102 -6.72 -1.02 7.17
C GLY A 102 -7.11 -1.90 8.37
N SER A 103 -6.17 -2.43 9.16
CA SER A 103 -6.44 -3.25 10.35
C SER A 103 -6.89 -2.49 11.61
N GLY A 104 -6.84 -1.15 11.59
CA GLY A 104 -7.12 -0.31 12.76
C GLY A 104 -5.95 -0.19 13.75
N LYS A 105 -4.70 -0.30 13.27
CA LYS A 105 -3.46 -0.18 14.07
C LYS A 105 -3.35 1.08 14.93
N THR A 106 -3.39 2.27 14.31
CA THR A 106 -3.30 3.56 15.04
C THR A 106 -4.45 3.72 16.04
N HIS A 107 -5.63 3.15 15.71
CA HIS A 107 -6.77 3.17 16.61
C HIS A 107 -6.43 2.45 17.92
N ILE A 108 -6.01 1.19 17.88
CA ILE A 108 -5.72 0.42 19.10
C ILE A 108 -4.48 0.94 19.85
N ALA A 109 -3.46 1.42 19.13
CA ALA A 109 -2.26 2.02 19.72
C ALA A 109 -2.60 3.25 20.59
N ALA A 110 -3.52 4.11 20.12
CA ALA A 110 -3.98 5.26 20.90
C ALA A 110 -4.73 4.84 22.19
N ARG A 111 -5.48 3.72 22.18
CA ARG A 111 -6.20 3.23 23.38
C ARG A 111 -5.21 2.68 24.40
N ALA A 112 -4.19 1.97 23.93
CA ALA A 112 -3.10 1.51 24.79
C ALA A 112 -2.37 2.69 25.43
N ALA A 113 -2.12 3.77 24.68
CA ALA A 113 -1.53 5.00 25.19
C ALA A 113 -2.39 5.63 26.30
N VAL A 114 -3.70 5.75 26.06
CA VAL A 114 -4.63 6.34 27.02
C VAL A 114 -4.75 5.49 28.28
N TRP A 115 -4.89 4.18 28.13
CA TRP A 115 -4.94 3.22 29.24
C TRP A 115 -3.74 3.40 30.17
N PHE A 116 -2.52 3.25 29.65
CA PHE A 116 -1.31 3.30 30.46
C PHE A 116 -1.11 4.65 31.15
N SER A 117 -1.56 5.74 30.52
CA SER A 117 -1.43 7.10 31.05
C SER A 117 -2.33 7.38 32.27
N VAL A 118 -3.44 6.66 32.44
CA VAL A 118 -4.44 6.98 33.50
C VAL A 118 -4.59 5.91 34.58
N VAL A 119 -4.18 4.66 34.33
CA VAL A 119 -4.29 3.57 35.32
C VAL A 119 -3.24 3.63 36.43
N HIS A 120 -2.33 4.61 36.36
CA HIS A 120 -1.34 4.90 37.38
C HIS A 120 -1.48 6.36 37.88
N PRO A 121 -1.05 6.67 39.12
CA PRO A 121 -0.99 8.05 39.60
C PRO A 121 -0.19 8.95 38.64
N PRO A 122 -0.68 10.16 38.32
CA PRO A 122 0.08 11.11 37.52
C PRO A 122 1.47 11.35 38.13
N GLY A 123 2.51 11.33 37.30
CA GLY A 123 3.91 11.47 37.72
C GLY A 123 4.63 10.14 38.01
N THR A 124 3.91 9.01 38.05
CA THR A 124 4.52 7.68 38.25
C THR A 124 4.66 6.85 36.97
N ALA A 125 3.96 7.26 35.91
CA ALA A 125 4.00 6.63 34.60
C ALA A 125 4.12 7.67 33.50
N LEU A 126 4.79 7.29 32.42
CA LEU A 126 4.97 8.11 31.22
C LEU A 126 4.70 7.26 29.97
N THR A 127 3.85 7.77 29.09
CA THR A 127 3.62 7.19 27.77
C THR A 127 4.31 8.02 26.70
N VAL A 128 5.21 7.40 25.95
CA VAL A 128 5.90 8.04 24.84
C VAL A 128 5.45 7.39 23.54
N THR A 129 5.11 8.24 22.56
CA THR A 129 4.61 7.80 21.27
C THR A 129 5.50 8.35 20.14
N THR A 130 5.71 7.56 19.09
CA THR A 130 6.51 7.98 17.94
C THR A 130 6.06 7.30 16.66
N ALA A 131 6.51 7.85 15.53
CA ALA A 131 6.28 7.32 14.19
C ALA A 131 7.37 7.84 13.24
N THR A 132 7.43 7.28 12.03
CA THR A 132 8.40 7.64 10.98
C THR A 132 8.45 9.15 10.68
N ARG A 133 7.31 9.84 10.69
CA ARG A 133 7.24 11.29 10.41
C ARG A 133 6.50 12.03 11.51
N ALA A 134 7.01 13.21 11.90
CA ALA A 134 6.38 14.08 12.89
C ALA A 134 4.90 14.38 12.59
N ARG A 135 4.56 14.55 11.30
CA ARG A 135 3.18 14.75 10.85
C ARG A 135 2.25 13.57 11.18
N GLN A 136 2.75 12.33 11.21
CA GLN A 136 1.95 11.15 11.54
C GLN A 136 1.60 11.15 13.03
N VAL A 137 2.57 11.46 13.89
CA VAL A 137 2.34 11.63 15.33
C VAL A 137 1.28 12.72 15.56
N GLN A 138 1.48 13.92 14.99
CA GLN A 138 0.59 15.08 15.20
C GLN A 138 -0.81 14.91 14.59
N ARG A 139 -0.93 14.26 13.43
CA ARG A 139 -2.17 14.25 12.61
C ARG A 139 -2.86 12.90 12.50
N GLN A 140 -2.29 11.81 13.02
CA GLN A 140 -2.93 10.49 13.01
C GLN A 140 -3.19 10.00 14.43
N MET A 141 -2.14 9.73 15.22
CA MET A 141 -2.29 9.17 16.57
C MET A 141 -2.86 10.16 17.59
N TRP A 142 -2.30 11.36 17.70
CA TRP A 142 -2.72 12.33 18.73
C TRP A 142 -4.14 12.89 18.57
N PRO A 143 -4.71 13.05 17.35
CA PRO A 143 -6.13 13.32 17.19
C PRO A 143 -7.02 12.24 17.83
N HIS A 144 -6.66 10.96 17.72
CA HIS A 144 -7.40 9.88 18.39
C HIS A 144 -7.32 10.02 19.91
N ILE A 145 -6.13 10.29 20.48
CA ILE A 145 -5.96 10.50 21.91
C ILE A 145 -6.84 11.66 22.40
N ARG A 146 -6.79 12.82 21.74
CA ARG A 146 -7.64 13.99 22.07
C ARG A 146 -9.12 13.65 22.05
N GLN A 147 -9.58 12.98 20.99
CA GLN A 147 -10.98 12.61 20.84
C GLN A 147 -11.44 11.68 21.96
N ILE A 148 -10.65 10.67 22.31
CA ILE A 148 -10.99 9.69 23.36
C ILE A 148 -10.99 10.34 24.73
N VAL A 149 -9.96 11.12 25.06
CA VAL A 149 -9.85 11.81 26.36
C VAL A 149 -11.04 12.74 26.57
N ALA A 150 -11.39 13.55 25.56
CA ALA A 150 -12.54 14.43 25.63
C ALA A 150 -13.87 13.66 25.75
N ARG A 151 -14.06 12.60 24.93
CA ARG A 151 -15.32 11.82 24.92
C ARG A 151 -15.54 11.04 26.21
N ALA A 152 -14.48 10.48 26.78
CA ALA A 152 -14.55 9.70 28.02
C ALA A 152 -14.44 10.56 29.30
N GLY A 153 -14.25 11.88 29.17
CA GLY A 153 -14.11 12.78 30.32
C GLY A 153 -12.88 12.48 31.19
N LEU A 154 -11.78 12.05 30.57
CA LEU A 154 -10.55 11.72 31.29
C LEU A 154 -9.84 13.00 31.76
N PRO A 155 -9.08 12.95 32.88
CA PRO A 155 -8.49 14.13 33.49
C PRO A 155 -7.40 14.81 32.64
N GLY A 156 -7.20 16.10 32.89
CA GLY A 156 -6.10 16.88 32.32
C GLY A 156 -6.39 17.52 30.96
N GLU A 157 -5.32 18.07 30.36
CA GLU A 157 -5.37 18.81 29.10
C GLU A 157 -4.49 18.13 28.04
N VAL A 158 -5.07 17.89 26.86
CA VAL A 158 -4.38 17.28 25.72
C VAL A 158 -4.11 18.33 24.64
N GLY A 159 -2.85 18.70 24.47
CA GLY A 159 -2.37 19.55 23.39
C GLY A 159 -2.18 18.82 22.07
N VAL A 160 -1.31 19.38 21.21
CA VAL A 160 -1.05 18.83 19.87
C VAL A 160 -0.38 17.46 19.93
N THR A 161 0.66 17.33 20.75
CA THR A 161 1.43 16.08 20.97
C THR A 161 1.85 15.87 22.42
N GLN A 162 1.13 16.48 23.37
CA GLN A 162 1.43 16.34 24.80
C GLN A 162 0.13 16.29 25.61
N TRP A 163 0.08 15.44 26.61
CA TRP A 163 -1.01 15.36 27.59
C TRP A 163 -0.45 15.62 28.99
N LYS A 164 -1.04 16.58 29.67
CA LYS A 164 -0.74 16.92 31.06
C LYS A 164 -1.91 16.60 31.97
N MET A 165 -1.63 16.10 33.17
CA MET A 165 -2.61 15.89 34.22
C MET A 165 -2.11 16.49 35.53
N PRO A 166 -2.99 17.01 36.41
CA PRO A 166 -2.58 17.45 37.72
C PRO A 166 -2.18 16.23 38.57
N ASP A 167 -1.05 16.33 39.26
CA ASP A 167 -0.62 15.36 40.27
C ASP A 167 -1.39 15.51 41.59
N SER A 168 -1.00 14.75 42.62
CA SER A 168 -1.61 14.82 43.95
C SER A 168 -1.44 16.18 44.64
N HIS A 169 -0.50 17.00 44.19
CA HIS A 169 -0.24 18.35 44.71
C HIS A 169 -0.87 19.45 43.85
N GLY A 170 -1.56 19.09 42.77
CA GLY A 170 -2.19 20.02 41.83
C GLY A 170 -1.22 20.63 40.82
N SER A 171 0.00 20.09 40.69
CA SER A 171 0.97 20.51 39.67
C SER A 171 0.78 19.72 38.38
N ASP A 172 0.81 20.40 37.24
CA ASP A 172 0.67 19.75 35.94
C ASP A 172 1.92 18.93 35.59
N VAL A 173 1.74 17.61 35.44
CA VAL A 173 2.79 16.68 35.02
C VAL A 173 2.46 16.09 33.65
N VAL A 174 3.50 15.87 32.84
CA VAL A 174 3.37 15.25 31.53
C VAL A 174 3.17 13.75 31.72
N VAL A 175 2.04 13.23 31.26
CA VAL A 175 1.71 11.80 31.35
C VAL A 175 1.85 11.09 30.01
N ALA A 176 1.74 11.84 28.91
CA ALA A 176 2.05 11.35 27.58
C ALA A 176 2.63 12.44 26.70
N TYR A 177 3.55 12.07 25.79
CA TYR A 177 3.93 12.95 24.68
C TYR A 177 4.34 12.15 23.44
N GLY A 178 4.32 12.86 22.30
CA GLY A 178 4.67 12.33 20.99
C GLY A 178 5.85 13.07 20.39
N PHE A 179 6.78 12.33 19.80
CA PHE A 179 7.92 12.90 19.10
C PHE A 179 8.25 12.10 17.82
N SER A 180 9.02 12.70 16.93
CA SER A 180 9.60 12.03 15.77
C SER A 180 11.00 12.59 15.59
N ALA A 181 11.97 11.72 15.35
CA ALA A 181 13.37 12.08 15.16
C ALA A 181 13.78 11.79 13.72
N PRO A 182 14.65 12.62 13.10
CA PRO A 182 15.34 12.25 11.87
C PRO A 182 16.21 11.00 12.07
N ASP A 183 16.38 10.17 11.03
CA ASP A 183 17.07 8.86 11.14
C ASP A 183 18.49 8.90 11.72
N HIS A 184 19.16 10.05 11.70
CA HIS A 184 20.53 10.24 12.20
C HIS A 184 20.59 10.77 13.64
N ASP A 185 19.46 11.13 14.25
CA ASP A 185 19.40 11.76 15.56
C ASP A 185 19.03 10.76 16.67
N GLU A 186 20.01 9.98 17.11
CA GLU A 186 19.85 9.07 18.25
C GLU A 186 19.57 9.82 19.56
N SER A 187 20.01 11.07 19.67
CA SER A 187 19.91 11.87 20.90
C SER A 187 18.46 12.18 21.28
N ALA A 188 17.56 12.25 20.30
CA ALA A 188 16.14 12.46 20.51
C ALA A 188 15.45 11.36 21.33
N VAL A 189 16.04 10.17 21.42
CA VAL A 189 15.52 9.03 22.20
C VAL A 189 16.21 8.93 23.57
N GLN A 190 17.34 9.63 23.78
CA GLN A 190 18.11 9.59 25.02
C GLN A 190 17.41 10.39 26.13
N GLY A 191 17.63 9.98 27.39
CA GLY A 191 17.11 10.68 28.57
C GLY A 191 15.63 10.39 28.90
N ILE A 192 14.93 9.60 28.09
CA ILE A 192 13.56 9.18 28.37
C ILE A 192 13.59 8.10 29.47
N HIS A 193 13.14 8.46 30.67
CA HIS A 193 13.06 7.55 31.81
C HIS A 193 11.85 7.89 32.68
N ALA A 194 11.14 6.85 33.13
CA ALA A 194 10.08 6.94 34.13
C ALA A 194 10.00 5.62 34.92
N PRO A 195 9.47 5.62 36.16
CA PRO A 195 9.28 4.38 36.94
C PRO A 195 8.42 3.34 36.20
N ARG A 196 7.48 3.81 35.38
CA ARG A 196 6.68 3.02 34.44
C ARG A 196 6.69 3.73 33.10
N LEU A 197 7.30 3.12 32.10
CA LEU A 197 7.41 3.69 30.77
C LEU A 197 6.62 2.82 29.79
N MET A 198 5.72 3.43 29.02
CA MET A 198 5.15 2.80 27.85
C MET A 198 5.66 3.50 26.60
N PHE A 199 6.24 2.74 25.68
CA PHE A 199 6.76 3.25 24.43
C PHE A 199 5.97 2.68 23.26
N ILE A 200 5.36 3.54 22.44
CA ILE A 200 4.52 3.12 21.32
C ILE A 200 5.13 3.64 20.02
N VAL A 201 5.48 2.72 19.13
CA VAL A 201 5.98 3.02 17.80
C VAL A 201 4.87 2.67 16.81
N ASP A 202 4.23 3.69 16.23
CA ASP A 202 3.30 3.53 15.11
C ASP A 202 4.07 3.60 13.78
N GLU A 203 3.59 2.91 12.75
CA GLU A 203 4.30 2.69 11.48
C GLU A 203 5.75 2.19 11.67
N ALA A 204 5.94 1.23 12.58
CA ALA A 204 7.24 0.68 12.96
C ALA A 204 8.13 0.22 11.79
N GLY A 205 7.54 -0.25 10.68
CA GLY A 205 8.29 -0.66 9.49
C GLY A 205 9.01 0.48 8.76
N GLY A 206 8.69 1.74 9.05
CA GLY A 206 9.39 2.90 8.50
C GLY A 206 10.47 3.47 9.42
N ILE A 207 10.72 2.89 10.60
CA ILE A 207 11.74 3.39 11.53
C ILE A 207 13.13 2.94 11.08
N GLY A 208 14.04 3.90 10.91
CA GLY A 208 15.44 3.63 10.58
C GLY A 208 16.19 2.86 11.68
N ARG A 209 17.24 2.13 11.27
CA ARG A 209 18.01 1.22 12.15
C ARG A 209 18.67 1.92 13.33
N ILE A 210 19.14 3.15 13.12
CA ILE A 210 19.82 3.99 14.10
C ILE A 210 18.85 4.35 15.24
N ILE A 211 17.72 4.97 14.91
CA ILE A 211 16.65 5.29 15.86
C ILE A 211 16.16 4.03 16.59
N GLY A 212 15.90 2.95 15.84
CA GLY A 212 15.43 1.70 16.41
C GLY A 212 16.43 1.06 17.39
N ALA A 213 17.73 1.18 17.13
CA ALA A 213 18.78 0.76 18.05
C ALA A 213 18.81 1.60 19.33
N ALA A 214 18.69 2.93 19.21
CA ALA A 214 18.62 3.83 20.36
C ALA A 214 17.39 3.53 21.24
N MET A 215 16.23 3.24 20.63
CA MET A 215 15.01 2.84 21.36
C MET A 215 15.22 1.59 22.21
N ARG A 216 15.99 0.60 21.75
CA ARG A 216 16.28 -0.61 22.57
C ARG A 216 16.95 -0.26 23.90
N GLY A 217 17.80 0.78 23.93
CA GLY A 217 18.46 1.23 25.16
C GLY A 217 17.49 1.78 26.21
N VAL A 218 16.41 2.44 25.78
CA VAL A 218 15.36 2.99 26.65
C VAL A 218 14.43 1.91 27.21
N LEU A 219 14.30 0.78 26.50
CA LEU A 219 13.39 -0.31 26.86
C LEU A 219 13.96 -1.29 27.90
N THR A 220 14.95 -0.88 28.69
CA THR A 220 15.68 -1.73 29.65
C THR A 220 15.08 -1.77 31.06
N GLY A 221 14.19 -0.83 31.40
CA GLY A 221 13.53 -0.76 32.71
C GLY A 221 12.62 -1.95 33.03
N GLU A 222 12.55 -2.35 34.30
CA GLU A 222 11.78 -3.52 34.76
C GLU A 222 10.27 -3.41 34.45
N HIS A 223 9.72 -2.21 34.59
CA HIS A 223 8.31 -1.91 34.34
C HIS A 223 8.06 -1.23 33.01
N THR A 224 9.00 -1.32 32.07
CA THR A 224 8.83 -0.77 30.74
C THR A 224 7.95 -1.70 29.89
N ARG A 225 7.10 -1.09 29.06
CA ARG A 225 6.26 -1.74 28.05
C ARG A 225 6.50 -1.10 26.70
N ALA A 226 6.53 -1.91 25.64
CA ALA A 226 6.65 -1.43 24.27
C ALA A 226 5.60 -2.06 23.37
N LEU A 227 4.93 -1.22 22.58
CA LEU A 227 4.08 -1.62 21.47
C LEU A 227 4.67 -1.12 20.16
N LEU A 228 5.10 -2.05 19.31
CA LEU A 228 5.67 -1.76 17.99
C LEU A 228 4.66 -2.22 16.94
N ILE A 229 4.00 -1.30 16.26
CA ILE A 229 2.93 -1.64 15.32
C ILE A 229 3.15 -0.92 14.00
N GLY A 230 2.97 -1.63 12.89
CA GLY A 230 3.19 -1.06 11.57
C GLY A 230 3.10 -2.09 10.48
N ASN A 231 3.14 -1.63 9.25
CA ASN A 231 3.26 -2.53 8.11
C ASN A 231 4.72 -2.94 7.93
N PRO A 232 5.02 -4.18 7.54
CA PRO A 232 6.35 -4.53 7.04
C PRO A 232 6.81 -3.57 5.93
N PRO A 233 8.12 -3.21 5.88
CA PRO A 233 8.67 -2.47 4.75
C PRO A 233 8.64 -3.31 3.48
N THR A 234 8.55 -2.65 2.33
CA THR A 234 8.46 -3.31 1.01
C THR A 234 9.81 -3.42 0.30
N ASP A 235 10.82 -2.69 0.78
CA ASP A 235 12.07 -2.42 0.08
C ASP A 235 13.31 -2.34 1.00
N ASP A 236 13.17 -2.64 2.30
CA ASP A 236 14.28 -2.70 3.27
C ASP A 236 14.33 -4.09 3.93
N GLU A 237 15.10 -4.99 3.33
CA GLU A 237 15.34 -6.32 3.88
C GLU A 237 16.21 -6.25 5.14
N GLY A 238 15.86 -7.08 6.13
CA GLY A 238 16.51 -7.09 7.43
C GLY A 238 16.32 -5.78 8.18
N SER A 239 15.24 -5.02 7.91
CA SER A 239 14.91 -3.77 8.60
C SER A 239 14.93 -3.92 10.12
N TRP A 240 14.99 -2.79 10.86
CA TRP A 240 14.91 -2.86 12.32
C TRP A 240 13.63 -3.55 12.82
N PHE A 241 12.50 -3.29 12.15
CA PHE A 241 11.24 -3.90 12.56
C PHE A 241 11.22 -5.41 12.31
N GLU A 242 11.78 -5.86 11.19
CA GLU A 242 11.95 -7.30 10.89
C GLU A 242 12.85 -7.98 11.93
N GLN A 243 14.02 -7.39 12.21
CA GLN A 243 14.94 -7.90 13.23
C GLN A 243 14.29 -7.95 14.61
N THR A 244 13.47 -6.95 14.94
CA THR A 244 12.76 -6.91 16.21
C THR A 244 11.69 -7.99 16.30
N CYS A 245 11.02 -8.32 15.20
CA CYS A 245 10.08 -9.43 15.14
C CYS A 245 10.77 -10.80 15.16
N ALA A 246 12.06 -10.87 14.82
CA ALA A 246 12.85 -12.10 14.92
C ALA A 246 13.46 -12.32 16.32
N ASP A 247 13.41 -11.33 17.23
CA ASP A 247 13.94 -11.43 18.59
C ASP A 247 13.02 -12.31 19.47
N PRO A 248 13.53 -13.44 20.02
CA PRO A 248 12.73 -14.34 20.86
C PRO A 248 12.15 -13.69 22.13
N ALA A 249 12.72 -12.57 22.58
CA ALA A 249 12.25 -11.83 23.74
C ALA A 249 11.21 -10.74 23.37
N VAL A 250 10.68 -10.77 22.15
CA VAL A 250 9.55 -9.95 21.68
C VAL A 250 8.37 -10.86 21.39
N HIS A 251 7.20 -10.52 21.93
CA HIS A 251 5.96 -11.22 21.63
C HIS A 251 5.38 -10.68 20.33
N VAL A 252 5.32 -11.51 19.28
CA VAL A 252 4.90 -11.08 17.94
C VAL A 252 3.48 -11.55 17.64
N LEU A 253 2.63 -10.61 17.25
CA LEU A 253 1.22 -10.84 16.89
C LEU A 253 0.97 -10.29 15.48
N PRO A 254 1.24 -11.08 14.41
CA PRO A 254 0.97 -10.63 13.05
C PRO A 254 -0.54 -10.53 12.79
N ILE A 255 -0.95 -9.51 12.03
CA ILE A 255 -2.34 -9.31 11.59
C ILE A 255 -2.35 -9.16 10.08
N SER A 256 -2.67 -10.24 9.38
CA SER A 256 -2.95 -10.20 7.94
C SER A 256 -4.36 -9.64 7.68
N VAL A 257 -4.68 -9.30 6.44
CA VAL A 257 -6.04 -8.92 6.05
C VAL A 257 -7.03 -10.06 6.34
N TYR A 258 -6.60 -11.31 6.19
CA TYR A 258 -7.43 -12.49 6.44
C TYR A 258 -7.78 -12.70 7.91
N ASP A 259 -7.03 -12.10 8.85
CA ASP A 259 -7.40 -12.07 10.26
C ASP A 259 -8.55 -11.08 10.52
N THR A 260 -8.70 -10.05 9.69
CA THR A 260 -9.69 -9.00 9.92
C THR A 260 -11.12 -9.55 9.80
N PRO A 261 -12.09 -9.03 10.59
CA PRO A 261 -13.45 -9.56 10.66
C PRO A 261 -14.20 -9.69 9.34
N LEU A 262 -13.98 -8.77 8.39
CA LEU A 262 -14.63 -8.84 7.08
C LEU A 262 -14.14 -10.01 6.23
N MET A 263 -12.92 -10.51 6.49
CA MET A 263 -12.31 -11.61 5.76
C MET A 263 -12.38 -12.94 6.54
N SER A 264 -12.18 -12.90 7.86
CA SER A 264 -12.25 -14.07 8.74
C SER A 264 -13.68 -14.53 9.04
N GLY A 265 -14.68 -13.66 8.82
CA GLY A 265 -16.07 -13.90 9.20
C GLY A 265 -16.36 -13.66 10.68
N GLU A 266 -15.41 -13.09 11.45
CA GLU A 266 -15.65 -12.73 12.85
C GLU A 266 -16.84 -11.75 12.98
N ARG A 267 -17.80 -12.11 13.84
CA ARG A 267 -18.92 -11.21 14.15
C ARG A 267 -18.49 -10.11 15.12
N THR A 268 -18.39 -8.88 14.62
CA THR A 268 -18.10 -7.71 15.48
C THR A 268 -19.35 -7.11 16.10
N ARG A 269 -19.15 -6.39 17.21
CA ARG A 269 -20.19 -5.55 17.82
C ARG A 269 -20.41 -4.26 17.00
N ARG A 270 -21.49 -3.55 17.28
CA ARG A 270 -21.71 -2.20 16.74
C ARG A 270 -20.57 -1.27 17.15
N CYS A 271 -20.15 -0.40 16.23
CA CYS A 271 -19.19 0.64 16.54
C CYS A 271 -19.79 1.58 17.61
N ARG A 272 -19.03 1.82 18.67
CA ARG A 272 -19.36 2.79 19.73
C ARG A 272 -18.39 3.96 19.78
N SER A 273 -17.42 3.98 18.86
CA SER A 273 -16.38 5.01 18.82
C SER A 273 -16.82 6.23 17.99
N CYS A 274 -17.73 6.03 17.03
CA CYS A 274 -18.28 7.10 16.19
C CYS A 274 -19.23 8.03 16.95
N PRO A 275 -19.38 9.29 16.48
CA PRO A 275 -20.35 10.22 17.04
C PRO A 275 -21.79 9.68 17.00
N PRO A 276 -22.67 10.06 17.95
CA PRO A 276 -24.06 9.61 17.98
C PRO A 276 -24.87 9.92 16.71
N GLN A 277 -24.45 10.93 15.94
CA GLN A 277 -25.08 11.34 14.68
C GLN A 277 -24.74 10.40 13.51
N ALA A 278 -23.68 9.59 13.63
CA ALA A 278 -23.31 8.65 12.58
C ALA A 278 -24.32 7.50 12.53
N PRO A 279 -24.69 7.02 11.33
CA PRO A 279 -25.55 5.84 11.20
C PRO A 279 -24.97 4.64 11.94
N ALA A 280 -25.82 3.86 12.61
CA ALA A 280 -25.37 2.67 13.32
C ALA A 280 -24.77 1.63 12.36
N HIS A 281 -23.53 1.21 12.60
CA HIS A 281 -22.79 0.26 11.78
C HIS A 281 -21.98 -0.71 12.65
N LEU A 282 -21.50 -1.79 12.05
CA LEU A 282 -20.60 -2.75 12.72
C LEU A 282 -19.18 -2.18 12.77
N LEU A 283 -18.42 -2.53 13.81
CA LEU A 283 -17.01 -2.11 13.91
C LEU A 283 -16.19 -2.57 12.70
N ALA A 284 -16.52 -3.74 12.14
CA ALA A 284 -15.89 -4.27 10.94
C ALA A 284 -15.96 -3.31 9.73
N SER A 285 -16.95 -2.42 9.66
CA SER A 285 -17.11 -1.46 8.56
C SER A 285 -16.00 -0.39 8.49
N HIS A 286 -15.16 -0.27 9.51
CA HIS A 286 -13.98 0.61 9.50
C HIS A 286 -12.70 -0.06 9.02
N LEU A 287 -12.76 -1.37 8.76
CA LEU A 287 -11.59 -2.16 8.42
C LEU A 287 -11.46 -2.29 6.90
N VAL A 288 -10.33 -2.86 6.47
CA VAL A 288 -9.99 -3.04 5.06
C VAL A 288 -11.14 -3.68 4.26
N ASP A 289 -11.43 -3.08 3.11
CA ASP A 289 -12.48 -3.54 2.21
C ASP A 289 -12.03 -4.77 1.39
N PRO A 290 -12.80 -5.86 1.37
CA PRO A 290 -12.50 -7.04 0.54
C PRO A 290 -12.35 -6.74 -0.96
N GLU A 291 -13.01 -5.71 -1.49
CA GLU A 291 -12.83 -5.32 -2.90
C GLU A 291 -11.44 -4.72 -3.15
N TRP A 292 -11.01 -3.78 -2.29
CA TRP A 292 -9.65 -3.24 -2.34
C TRP A 292 -8.57 -4.34 -2.28
N VAL A 293 -8.77 -5.39 -1.49
CA VAL A 293 -7.83 -6.53 -1.39
C VAL A 293 -7.75 -7.28 -2.72
N ARG A 294 -8.90 -7.62 -3.31
CA ARG A 294 -8.97 -8.32 -4.59
C ARG A 294 -8.34 -7.50 -5.71
N ASP A 295 -8.64 -6.21 -5.75
CA ASP A 295 -8.04 -5.28 -6.71
C ASP A 295 -6.54 -5.19 -6.52
N THR A 296 -6.07 -5.04 -5.28
CA THR A 296 -4.64 -4.96 -4.96
C THR A 296 -3.89 -6.23 -5.38
N ILE A 297 -4.43 -7.42 -5.08
CA ILE A 297 -3.84 -8.69 -5.50
C ILE A 297 -3.85 -8.83 -7.02
N ARG A 298 -4.98 -8.49 -7.67
CA ARG A 298 -5.09 -8.49 -9.13
C ARG A 298 -4.05 -7.57 -9.77
N ASP A 299 -3.88 -6.37 -9.23
CA ASP A 299 -3.08 -5.32 -9.84
C ASP A 299 -1.60 -5.51 -9.56
N HIS A 300 -1.21 -6.01 -8.39
CA HIS A 300 0.19 -6.19 -7.99
C HIS A 300 0.71 -7.62 -8.17
N GLY A 301 -0.15 -8.63 -8.12
CA GLY A 301 0.19 -10.05 -8.06
C GLY A 301 0.44 -10.50 -6.62
N GLU A 302 0.02 -11.74 -6.28
CA GLU A 302 0.07 -12.30 -4.92
C GLU A 302 1.47 -12.20 -4.29
N ASP A 303 2.52 -12.55 -5.04
CA ASP A 303 3.89 -12.60 -4.54
C ASP A 303 4.59 -11.23 -4.49
N ALA A 304 3.92 -10.14 -4.90
CA ALA A 304 4.57 -8.84 -4.92
C ALA A 304 4.90 -8.35 -3.51
N PRO A 305 6.08 -7.73 -3.26
CA PRO A 305 6.46 -7.21 -1.95
C PRO A 305 5.40 -6.31 -1.31
N PHE A 306 4.69 -5.52 -2.12
CA PHE A 306 3.57 -4.69 -1.66
C PHE A 306 2.42 -5.53 -1.09
N VAL A 307 2.02 -6.61 -1.77
CA VAL A 307 0.94 -7.51 -1.31
C VAL A 307 1.39 -8.29 -0.08
N GLN A 308 2.61 -8.83 -0.11
CA GLN A 308 3.22 -9.52 1.04
C GLN A 308 3.19 -8.63 2.30
N ALA A 309 3.63 -7.37 2.19
CA ALA A 309 3.64 -6.44 3.31
C ALA A 309 2.25 -5.92 3.70
N LYS A 310 1.45 -5.44 2.74
CA LYS A 310 0.21 -4.69 3.01
C LYS A 310 -1.02 -5.58 3.14
N VAL A 311 -1.01 -6.78 2.57
CA VAL A 311 -2.12 -7.75 2.67
C VAL A 311 -1.77 -8.86 3.67
N HIS A 312 -0.65 -9.56 3.47
CA HIS A 312 -0.30 -10.72 4.29
C HIS A 312 0.40 -10.36 5.61
N ALA A 313 0.82 -9.10 5.78
CA ALA A 313 1.64 -8.65 6.90
C ALA A 313 2.96 -9.44 7.06
N GLN A 314 3.52 -9.89 5.93
CA GLN A 314 4.78 -10.60 5.86
C GLN A 314 5.91 -9.67 5.43
N PHE A 315 7.12 -9.91 5.97
CA PHE A 315 8.33 -9.24 5.52
C PHE A 315 8.75 -9.84 4.17
N PRO A 316 8.70 -9.07 3.07
CA PRO A 316 9.04 -9.60 1.75
C PRO A 316 10.50 -10.04 1.70
N ARG A 317 10.74 -11.20 1.07
CA ARG A 317 12.09 -11.68 0.73
C ARG A 317 12.34 -11.40 -0.75
N GLY A 318 13.36 -10.61 -1.09
CA GLY A 318 13.67 -10.22 -2.46
C GLY A 318 13.12 -8.83 -2.83
N GLY A 319 13.92 -8.08 -3.60
CA GLY A 319 13.75 -6.65 -3.87
C GLY A 319 12.47 -6.21 -4.61
N GLN A 320 12.41 -4.88 -4.84
CA GLN A 320 11.26 -4.13 -5.41
C GLN A 320 10.45 -4.87 -6.48
N ALA A 321 9.12 -4.75 -6.40
CA ALA A 321 8.15 -5.35 -7.32
C ALA A 321 8.51 -5.10 -8.79
N ARG A 322 8.28 -6.09 -9.67
CA ARG A 322 8.49 -5.95 -11.11
C ARG A 322 7.31 -5.23 -11.78
N ALA A 323 7.59 -4.47 -12.82
CA ALA A 323 6.60 -3.76 -13.63
C ALA A 323 5.58 -4.71 -14.27
N ILE A 324 6.02 -5.88 -14.73
CA ILE A 324 5.15 -7.00 -15.14
C ILE A 324 5.74 -8.28 -14.52
N PRO A 325 4.96 -9.08 -13.77
CA PRO A 325 5.47 -10.33 -13.20
C PRO A 325 5.86 -11.33 -14.29
N ALA A 326 6.96 -12.06 -14.07
CA ALA A 326 7.44 -13.05 -15.04
C ALA A 326 6.39 -14.15 -15.30
N SER A 327 5.70 -14.61 -14.26
CA SER A 327 4.64 -15.62 -14.38
C SER A 327 3.46 -15.18 -15.25
N TRP A 328 3.15 -13.88 -15.30
CA TRP A 328 2.09 -13.35 -16.17
C TRP A 328 2.53 -13.33 -17.63
N ILE A 329 3.80 -13.00 -17.87
CA ILE A 329 4.41 -13.04 -19.21
C ILE A 329 4.49 -14.48 -19.70
N GLU A 330 4.90 -15.42 -18.85
CA GLU A 330 4.93 -16.86 -19.14
C GLU A 330 3.52 -17.37 -19.46
N ALA A 331 2.52 -17.05 -18.64
CA ALA A 331 1.13 -17.42 -18.91
C ALA A 331 0.61 -16.87 -20.25
N ALA A 332 0.93 -15.62 -20.59
CA ALA A 332 0.57 -15.04 -21.89
C ALA A 332 1.37 -15.64 -23.05
N ALA A 333 2.59 -16.09 -22.82
CA ALA A 333 3.43 -16.77 -23.81
C ALA A 333 3.01 -18.23 -24.04
N ASP A 334 2.43 -18.88 -23.04
CA ASP A 334 1.92 -20.26 -23.07
C ASP A 334 0.42 -20.33 -23.36
N ALA A 335 -0.25 -19.19 -23.50
CA ALA A 335 -1.68 -19.11 -23.79
C ALA A 335 -2.04 -19.94 -25.03
N ALA A 336 -3.11 -20.73 -24.93
CA ALA A 336 -3.55 -21.64 -26.00
C ALA A 336 -3.97 -20.88 -27.27
N GLU A 337 -3.81 -21.52 -28.43
CA GLU A 337 -4.33 -20.97 -29.69
C GLU A 337 -5.86 -21.01 -29.69
N PRO A 338 -6.52 -19.93 -30.14
CA PRO A 338 -7.96 -19.91 -30.27
C PRO A 338 -8.42 -20.86 -31.40
N ASP A 339 -9.58 -21.47 -31.19
CA ASP A 339 -10.24 -22.32 -32.19
C ASP A 339 -11.56 -21.69 -32.67
N GLY A 340 -11.99 -22.06 -33.88
CA GLY A 340 -13.20 -21.55 -34.52
C GLY A 340 -13.03 -21.22 -35.99
N GLU A 341 -14.14 -21.24 -36.73
CA GLU A 341 -14.18 -20.99 -38.18
C GLU A 341 -13.84 -19.54 -38.55
N ASP A 342 -14.06 -18.59 -37.64
CA ASP A 342 -13.74 -17.17 -37.80
C ASP A 342 -12.25 -16.83 -37.57
N PHE A 343 -11.37 -17.82 -37.44
CA PHE A 343 -9.94 -17.62 -37.23
C PHE A 343 -9.11 -18.03 -38.44
N HIS A 344 -8.16 -17.17 -38.83
CA HIS A 344 -7.23 -17.44 -39.91
C HIS A 344 -5.85 -17.80 -39.36
N VAL A 345 -5.25 -18.87 -39.87
CA VAL A 345 -3.82 -19.17 -39.68
C VAL A 345 -3.03 -18.23 -40.58
N LEU A 346 -2.16 -17.38 -40.02
CA LEU A 346 -1.48 -16.31 -40.75
C LEU A 346 -0.66 -16.83 -41.94
N LYS A 347 0.21 -17.83 -41.74
CA LYS A 347 0.97 -18.49 -42.83
C LYS A 347 0.06 -19.18 -43.86
N GLY A 348 -1.17 -19.51 -43.50
CA GLY A 348 -2.16 -20.14 -44.39
C GLY A 348 -2.82 -19.18 -45.37
N LEU A 349 -2.65 -17.86 -45.19
CA LEU A 349 -3.21 -16.83 -46.06
C LEU A 349 -2.44 -16.68 -47.40
N GLY A 350 -1.25 -17.28 -47.52
CA GLY A 350 -0.42 -17.21 -48.74
C GLY A 350 0.11 -15.82 -49.04
N LEU A 351 0.27 -14.96 -48.02
CA LEU A 351 0.81 -13.61 -48.17
C LEU A 351 2.33 -13.65 -48.24
N ASP A 352 2.91 -12.82 -49.10
CA ASP A 352 4.36 -12.73 -49.25
C ASP A 352 5.04 -12.31 -47.92
N GLY A 353 6.08 -13.04 -47.53
CA GLY A 353 6.81 -12.81 -46.27
C GLY A 353 6.07 -13.17 -44.97
N GLU A 354 4.82 -13.64 -45.00
CA GLU A 354 4.10 -14.04 -43.79
C GLU A 354 4.35 -15.51 -43.43
N THR A 355 5.06 -15.73 -42.31
CA THR A 355 5.47 -17.05 -41.84
C THR A 355 4.86 -17.43 -40.50
N SER A 356 4.08 -16.55 -39.88
CA SER A 356 3.52 -16.78 -38.55
C SER A 356 2.59 -18.00 -38.53
N PRO A 357 2.84 -19.01 -37.68
CA PRO A 357 2.00 -20.19 -37.61
C PRO A 357 0.71 -19.97 -36.82
N TYR A 358 0.53 -18.80 -36.22
CA TYR A 358 -0.52 -18.53 -35.25
C TYR A 358 -1.82 -18.08 -35.91
N ARG A 359 -2.91 -18.25 -35.16
CA ARG A 359 -4.26 -17.88 -35.56
C ARG A 359 -4.62 -16.47 -35.11
N VAL A 360 -5.41 -15.77 -35.91
CA VAL A 360 -5.99 -14.46 -35.58
C VAL A 360 -7.46 -14.42 -35.99
N LYS A 361 -8.28 -13.66 -35.27
CA LYS A 361 -9.69 -13.52 -35.59
C LYS A 361 -9.88 -12.72 -36.89
N ALA A 362 -10.83 -13.11 -37.71
CA ALA A 362 -11.31 -12.32 -38.84
C ALA A 362 -11.72 -10.92 -38.37
N GLY A 363 -11.32 -9.91 -39.14
CA GLY A 363 -11.54 -8.50 -38.84
C GLY A 363 -10.65 -7.91 -37.75
N ALA A 364 -9.75 -8.69 -37.15
CA ALA A 364 -8.87 -8.23 -36.07
C ALA A 364 -8.06 -6.99 -36.48
N TRP A 365 -7.86 -6.08 -35.53
CA TRP A 365 -7.13 -4.85 -35.79
C TRP A 365 -5.63 -5.09 -35.85
N VAL A 366 -4.98 -4.61 -36.92
CA VAL A 366 -3.54 -4.68 -37.13
C VAL A 366 -2.87 -3.38 -36.68
N ARG A 367 -1.95 -3.50 -35.72
CA ARG A 367 -1.22 -2.37 -35.13
C ARG A 367 0.27 -2.67 -35.11
N LEU A 368 1.08 -1.65 -35.35
CA LEU A 368 2.54 -1.70 -35.27
C LEU A 368 3.04 -0.77 -34.17
N GLY A 369 4.03 -1.21 -33.42
CA GLY A 369 4.77 -0.41 -32.46
C GLY A 369 6.23 -0.36 -32.85
N VAL A 370 6.81 0.83 -32.90
CA VAL A 370 8.16 1.07 -33.41
C VAL A 370 8.96 1.83 -32.37
N ASP A 371 9.94 1.16 -31.77
CA ASP A 371 10.97 1.79 -30.95
C ASP A 371 12.18 2.09 -31.86
N VAL A 372 12.45 3.37 -32.06
CA VAL A 372 13.52 3.87 -32.92
C VAL A 372 14.64 4.38 -32.02
N ALA A 373 15.44 3.46 -31.49
CA ALA A 373 16.51 3.86 -30.59
C ALA A 373 17.60 4.67 -31.30
N ALA A 374 17.96 5.83 -30.73
CA ALA A 374 18.88 6.80 -31.30
C ALA A 374 20.33 6.56 -30.87
N GLY A 375 21.02 5.60 -31.51
CA GLY A 375 22.47 5.39 -31.41
C GLY A 375 23.00 4.89 -30.05
N GLY A 376 24.10 4.12 -30.09
CA GLY A 376 24.84 3.73 -28.87
C GLY A 376 24.43 2.40 -28.21
N GLY A 377 24.21 1.35 -29.02
CA GLY A 377 24.04 -0.04 -28.53
C GLY A 377 22.59 -0.49 -28.34
N ASP A 378 21.63 0.41 -28.52
CA ASP A 378 20.20 0.14 -28.41
C ASP A 378 19.62 -0.41 -29.74
N GLU A 379 18.53 -1.18 -29.66
CA GLU A 379 17.90 -1.85 -30.81
C GLU A 379 16.76 -1.02 -31.43
N MET A 380 16.70 -0.98 -32.76
CA MET A 380 15.47 -0.61 -33.47
C MET A 380 14.58 -1.85 -33.52
N VAL A 381 13.34 -1.73 -33.06
CA VAL A 381 12.41 -2.87 -32.97
C VAL A 381 11.05 -2.50 -33.53
N ILE A 382 10.48 -3.41 -34.34
CA ILE A 382 9.09 -3.34 -34.81
C ILE A 382 8.32 -4.51 -34.23
N ALA A 383 7.31 -4.22 -33.42
CA ALA A 383 6.35 -5.19 -32.92
C ALA A 383 5.03 -5.06 -33.69
N ARG A 384 4.33 -6.18 -33.90
CA ARG A 384 3.01 -6.24 -34.51
C ARG A 384 2.01 -6.86 -33.56
N ALA A 385 0.88 -6.19 -33.35
CA ALA A 385 -0.27 -6.72 -32.66
C ALA A 385 -1.42 -6.91 -33.66
N VAL A 386 -1.95 -8.13 -33.78
CA VAL A 386 -3.13 -8.47 -34.59
C VAL A 386 -4.21 -9.00 -33.65
N GLY A 387 -5.15 -8.13 -33.27
CA GLY A 387 -6.10 -8.46 -32.21
C GLY A 387 -5.39 -8.74 -30.88
N ASP A 388 -5.44 -9.99 -30.43
CA ASP A 388 -4.82 -10.51 -29.20
C ASP A 388 -3.40 -11.07 -29.39
N LEU A 389 -3.00 -11.35 -30.64
CA LEU A 389 -1.67 -11.90 -30.96
C LEU A 389 -0.64 -10.79 -31.06
N VAL A 390 0.51 -10.97 -30.40
CA VAL A 390 1.64 -10.04 -30.47
C VAL A 390 2.94 -10.75 -30.84
N GLU A 391 3.64 -10.19 -31.82
CA GLU A 391 4.88 -10.74 -32.39
C GLU A 391 5.93 -9.64 -32.60
N LEU A 392 7.21 -10.01 -32.60
CA LEU A 392 8.27 -9.16 -33.13
C LEU A 392 8.46 -9.44 -34.61
N ARG A 393 8.50 -8.38 -35.42
CA ARG A 393 8.67 -8.47 -36.87
C ARG A 393 10.07 -8.11 -37.33
N HIS A 394 10.71 -7.18 -36.61
CA HIS A 394 12.04 -6.71 -36.94
C HIS A 394 12.79 -6.32 -35.67
N ALA A 395 14.09 -6.63 -35.61
CA ALA A 395 15.00 -6.14 -34.59
C ALA A 395 16.42 -5.99 -35.18
N THR A 396 16.96 -4.78 -35.18
CA THR A 396 18.32 -4.48 -35.65
C THR A 396 19.07 -3.58 -34.67
N ALA A 397 20.40 -3.67 -34.64
CA ALA A 397 21.26 -2.90 -33.75
C ALA A 397 22.44 -2.31 -34.52
N GLY A 398 23.09 -1.29 -33.96
CA GLY A 398 24.37 -0.79 -34.47
C GLY A 398 24.24 0.16 -35.66
N GLN A 399 25.17 0.09 -36.62
CA GLN A 399 25.27 1.03 -37.74
C GLN A 399 24.10 0.95 -38.72
N ASP A 400 23.38 -0.17 -38.75
CA ASP A 400 22.19 -0.37 -39.58
C ASP A 400 21.05 0.61 -39.23
N ASN A 401 21.10 1.21 -38.04
CA ASN A 401 20.10 2.18 -37.56
C ASN A 401 20.59 3.64 -37.68
N ALA A 402 21.73 3.90 -38.33
CA ALA A 402 22.35 5.22 -38.38
C ALA A 402 21.63 6.20 -39.33
N ASP A 403 20.93 5.69 -40.34
CA ASP A 403 20.19 6.49 -41.32
C ASP A 403 18.67 6.43 -41.05
N PRO A 404 18.05 7.55 -40.60
CA PRO A 404 16.61 7.63 -40.38
C PRO A 404 15.76 7.30 -41.61
N VAL A 405 16.25 7.54 -42.83
CA VAL A 405 15.53 7.23 -44.07
C VAL A 405 15.51 5.73 -44.33
N ALA A 406 16.65 5.05 -44.15
CA ALA A 406 16.73 3.59 -44.24
C ALA A 406 15.82 2.92 -43.19
N VAL A 407 15.85 3.42 -41.95
CA VAL A 407 14.95 3.00 -40.86
C VAL A 407 13.48 3.19 -41.26
N ALA A 408 13.10 4.36 -41.76
CA ALA A 408 11.74 4.62 -42.23
C ALA A 408 11.34 3.67 -43.37
N GLY A 409 12.27 3.34 -44.28
CA GLY A 409 12.06 2.37 -45.35
C GLY A 409 11.80 0.95 -44.87
N VAL A 410 12.45 0.51 -43.78
CA VAL A 410 12.15 -0.77 -43.11
C VAL A 410 10.73 -0.73 -42.54
N VAL A 411 10.37 0.34 -41.82
CA VAL A 411 9.03 0.49 -41.24
C VAL A 411 7.95 0.51 -42.33
N LEU A 412 8.21 1.18 -43.46
CA LEU A 412 7.29 1.21 -44.60
C LEU A 412 7.02 -0.19 -45.17
N ARG A 413 8.03 -1.06 -45.29
CA ARG A 413 7.82 -2.45 -45.73
C ARG A 413 6.89 -3.22 -44.79
N GLU A 414 7.07 -3.07 -43.48
CA GLU A 414 6.19 -3.69 -42.49
C GLU A 414 4.78 -3.09 -42.51
N ILE A 415 4.63 -1.79 -42.79
CA ILE A 415 3.32 -1.15 -42.98
C ILE A 415 2.59 -1.76 -44.17
N LEU A 416 3.26 -1.92 -45.30
CA LEU A 416 2.68 -2.50 -46.52
C LEU A 416 2.25 -3.95 -46.27
N ALA A 417 3.10 -4.76 -45.63
CA ALA A 417 2.76 -6.12 -45.24
C ALA A 417 1.55 -6.17 -44.29
N ALA A 418 1.50 -5.25 -43.31
CA ALA A 418 0.38 -5.12 -42.39
C ALA A 418 -0.92 -4.71 -43.09
N GLN A 419 -0.88 -3.86 -44.12
CA GLN A 419 -2.06 -3.48 -44.92
C GLN A 419 -2.58 -4.63 -45.78
N VAL A 420 -1.68 -5.40 -46.38
CA VAL A 420 -2.05 -6.61 -47.14
C VAL A 420 -2.71 -7.62 -46.20
N LEU A 421 -2.12 -7.86 -45.02
CA LEU A 421 -2.70 -8.72 -43.99
C LEU A 421 -4.07 -8.22 -43.53
N ALA A 422 -4.19 -6.93 -43.23
CA ALA A 422 -5.44 -6.28 -42.81
C ALA A 422 -6.58 -6.55 -43.82
N ARG A 423 -6.30 -6.40 -45.11
CA ARG A 423 -7.27 -6.71 -46.18
C ARG A 423 -7.60 -8.20 -46.23
N ALA A 424 -6.60 -9.07 -46.13
CA ALA A 424 -6.78 -10.52 -46.19
C ALA A 424 -7.64 -11.07 -45.05
N ILE A 425 -7.52 -10.51 -43.84
CA ILE A 425 -8.36 -10.88 -42.69
C ILE A 425 -9.66 -10.08 -42.63
N GLY A 426 -9.93 -9.18 -43.59
CA GLY A 426 -11.17 -8.42 -43.67
C GLY A 426 -11.37 -7.35 -42.59
N THR A 427 -10.29 -6.77 -42.05
CA THR A 427 -10.43 -5.67 -41.06
C THR A 427 -10.95 -4.39 -41.73
N ARG A 428 -11.84 -3.69 -41.02
CA ARG A 428 -12.32 -2.35 -41.41
C ARG A 428 -11.56 -1.23 -40.71
N LEU A 429 -10.68 -1.57 -39.78
CA LEU A 429 -9.91 -0.60 -39.00
C LEU A 429 -8.61 -0.27 -39.76
N PRO A 430 -8.16 1.00 -39.73
CA PRO A 430 -6.91 1.37 -40.38
C PRO A 430 -5.73 0.67 -39.69
N VAL A 431 -4.71 0.26 -40.45
CA VAL A 431 -3.44 -0.14 -39.85
C VAL A 431 -2.90 1.06 -39.08
N ARG A 432 -2.60 0.88 -37.80
CA ARG A 432 -2.09 1.96 -36.94
C ARG A 432 -0.66 1.70 -36.54
N VAL A 433 0.20 2.69 -36.72
CA VAL A 433 1.64 2.61 -36.45
C VAL A 433 1.97 3.63 -35.37
N LYS A 434 2.50 3.17 -34.24
CA LYS A 434 2.90 4.06 -33.14
C LYS A 434 4.40 4.05 -33.02
N VAL A 435 5.00 5.21 -33.13
CA VAL A 435 6.45 5.42 -33.15
C VAL A 435 6.83 6.19 -31.90
N ASP A 436 7.88 5.78 -31.19
CA ASP A 436 8.45 6.63 -30.14
C ASP A 436 8.86 7.99 -30.75
N GLY A 437 8.27 9.06 -30.26
CA GLY A 437 8.35 10.40 -30.82
C GLY A 437 9.58 11.21 -30.41
N VAL A 438 10.53 10.62 -29.68
CA VAL A 438 11.71 11.33 -29.19
C VAL A 438 12.91 11.13 -30.12
N GLY A 439 13.63 12.21 -30.44
CA GLY A 439 14.87 12.15 -31.23
C GLY A 439 14.65 11.67 -32.67
N VAL A 440 15.34 10.59 -33.06
CA VAL A 440 15.29 10.02 -34.42
C VAL A 440 13.86 9.58 -34.80
N GLY A 441 13.10 9.06 -33.84
CA GLY A 441 11.74 8.58 -34.08
C GLY A 441 10.76 9.69 -34.50
N TRP A 442 10.99 10.95 -34.12
CA TRP A 442 10.22 12.09 -34.64
C TRP A 442 10.41 12.26 -36.16
N GLY A 443 11.66 12.13 -36.63
CA GLY A 443 12.00 12.21 -38.06
C GLY A 443 11.38 11.05 -38.85
N VAL A 444 11.46 9.83 -38.32
CA VAL A 444 10.84 8.64 -38.94
C VAL A 444 9.32 8.80 -39.04
N ALA A 445 8.65 9.22 -37.96
CA ALA A 445 7.20 9.45 -37.99
C ALA A 445 6.81 10.54 -39.01
N GLY A 446 7.59 11.61 -39.11
CA GLY A 446 7.38 12.67 -40.10
C GLY A 446 7.53 12.20 -41.56
N LEU A 447 8.53 11.36 -41.84
CA LEU A 447 8.73 10.76 -43.16
C LEU A 447 7.57 9.85 -43.55
N LEU A 448 7.15 8.97 -42.63
CA LEU A 448 6.00 8.09 -42.85
C LEU A 448 4.72 8.90 -43.13
N GLU A 449 4.46 9.97 -42.38
CA GLU A 449 3.29 10.82 -42.66
C GLU A 449 3.40 11.57 -44.00
N SER A 450 4.62 11.90 -44.47
CA SER A 450 4.82 12.42 -45.83
C SER A 450 4.45 11.37 -46.88
N TRP A 451 5.00 10.16 -46.74
CA TRP A 451 4.73 9.04 -47.66
C TRP A 451 3.27 8.61 -47.66
N ARG A 452 2.57 8.74 -46.54
CA ARG A 452 1.11 8.61 -46.47
C ARG A 452 0.40 9.61 -47.37
N ARG A 453 0.77 10.90 -47.29
CA ARG A 453 0.18 11.98 -48.13
C ARG A 453 0.50 11.81 -49.60
N GLU A 454 1.65 11.23 -49.92
CA GLU A 454 2.08 10.87 -51.26
C GLU A 454 1.44 9.57 -51.78
N GLY A 455 0.67 8.86 -50.95
CA GLY A 455 -0.07 7.66 -51.34
C GLY A 455 0.74 6.36 -51.33
N LEU A 456 1.94 6.34 -50.75
CA LEU A 456 2.73 5.11 -50.61
C LEU A 456 2.11 4.12 -49.61
N HIS A 457 1.36 4.60 -48.63
CA HIS A 457 0.60 3.77 -47.69
C HIS A 457 -0.61 4.50 -47.13
N GLU A 458 -1.52 3.77 -46.47
CA GLU A 458 -2.77 4.32 -45.90
C GLU A 458 -2.81 4.26 -44.37
N ALA A 459 -1.76 3.72 -43.74
CA ALA A 459 -1.68 3.56 -42.29
C ALA A 459 -1.73 4.89 -41.53
N GLU A 460 -2.34 4.87 -40.35
CA GLU A 460 -2.38 5.99 -39.41
C GLU A 460 -1.11 6.03 -38.57
N ILE A 461 -0.34 7.10 -38.70
CA ILE A 461 0.90 7.29 -37.95
C ILE A 461 0.63 8.08 -36.67
N VAL A 462 1.05 7.54 -35.53
CA VAL A 462 0.90 8.16 -34.21
C VAL A 462 2.27 8.30 -33.57
N SER A 463 2.73 9.53 -33.35
CA SER A 463 3.94 9.80 -32.58
C SER A 463 3.61 9.82 -31.09
N VAL A 464 4.27 8.98 -30.29
CA VAL A 464 4.05 8.84 -28.86
C VAL A 464 5.24 9.42 -28.10
N VAL A 465 5.02 10.47 -27.31
CA VAL A 465 6.08 11.08 -26.51
C VAL A 465 5.99 10.55 -25.09
N VAL A 466 6.81 9.54 -24.79
CA VAL A 466 6.71 8.73 -23.56
C VAL A 466 6.91 9.52 -22.25
N SER A 467 7.53 10.70 -22.32
CA SER A 467 7.77 11.59 -21.16
C SER A 467 6.62 12.56 -20.86
N GLU A 468 5.59 12.62 -21.70
CA GLU A 468 4.41 13.45 -21.45
C GLU A 468 3.55 12.92 -20.30
N ALA A 469 2.63 13.77 -19.82
CA ALA A 469 1.61 13.37 -18.86
C ALA A 469 0.70 12.26 -19.43
N PRO A 470 0.22 11.33 -18.58
CA PRO A 470 -0.61 10.22 -19.04
C PRO A 470 -1.91 10.73 -19.68
N GLY A 471 -2.39 9.99 -20.67
CA GLY A 471 -3.66 10.24 -21.33
C GLY A 471 -4.86 9.80 -20.49
N ARG A 472 -4.69 8.86 -19.56
CA ARG A 472 -5.71 8.38 -18.61
C ARG A 472 -5.19 8.51 -17.17
N ASP A 473 -5.93 9.24 -16.34
CA ASP A 473 -5.65 9.38 -14.90
C ASP A 473 -6.97 9.19 -14.13
N ASP A 474 -7.24 7.95 -13.73
CA ASP A 474 -8.37 7.62 -12.86
C ASP A 474 -7.92 7.73 -11.41
N GLU A 475 -8.53 8.63 -10.64
CA GLU A 475 -8.20 8.85 -9.23
C GLU A 475 -8.50 7.62 -8.36
N ALA A 476 -9.42 6.75 -8.79
CA ALA A 476 -9.78 5.53 -8.07
C ALA A 476 -8.81 4.37 -8.33
N ALA A 477 -7.95 4.46 -9.34
CA ALA A 477 -7.00 3.39 -9.66
C ALA A 477 -5.92 3.25 -8.57
N THR A 478 -5.62 2.00 -8.21
CA THR A 478 -4.52 1.62 -7.31
C THR A 478 -3.15 1.97 -7.89
N LEU A 479 -2.95 1.76 -9.20
CA LEU A 479 -1.73 2.07 -9.94
C LEU A 479 -1.95 3.24 -10.88
N ARG A 480 -1.58 4.45 -10.45
CA ARG A 480 -1.75 5.69 -11.23
C ARG A 480 -0.44 6.09 -11.92
N PRO A 481 -0.35 6.11 -13.26
CA PRO A 481 0.88 6.42 -13.97
C PRO A 481 1.35 7.87 -13.73
N ALA A 482 2.67 8.08 -13.68
CA ALA A 482 3.25 9.43 -13.66
C ALA A 482 3.46 10.02 -15.07
N THR A 483 3.75 9.16 -16.05
CA THR A 483 4.05 9.52 -17.45
C THR A 483 3.34 8.58 -18.44
N GLN A 484 3.31 8.93 -19.73
CA GLN A 484 2.82 8.03 -20.78
C GLN A 484 3.61 6.72 -20.85
N ARG A 485 4.92 6.73 -20.57
CA ARG A 485 5.71 5.50 -20.44
C ARG A 485 5.11 4.59 -19.37
N ASP A 486 4.86 5.15 -18.18
CA ASP A 486 4.28 4.39 -17.07
C ASP A 486 2.90 3.86 -17.44
N GLU A 487 2.09 4.66 -18.14
CA GLU A 487 0.77 4.26 -18.62
C GLU A 487 0.85 3.09 -19.62
N MET A 488 1.78 3.11 -20.57
CA MET A 488 1.99 2.03 -21.54
C MET A 488 2.35 0.70 -20.87
N TRP A 489 3.24 0.76 -19.87
CA TRP A 489 3.62 -0.40 -19.07
C TRP A 489 2.44 -0.94 -18.26
N LEU A 490 1.70 -0.06 -17.58
CA LEU A 490 0.53 -0.44 -16.77
C LEU A 490 -0.63 -0.97 -17.63
N ALA A 491 -0.85 -0.40 -18.81
CA ALA A 491 -1.85 -0.90 -19.76
C ALA A 491 -1.49 -2.31 -20.23
N THR A 492 -0.24 -2.56 -20.58
CA THR A 492 0.19 -3.90 -21.00
C THR A 492 0.17 -4.88 -19.84
N ARG A 493 0.58 -4.44 -18.63
CA ARG A 493 0.46 -5.21 -17.39
C ARG A 493 -0.98 -5.69 -17.18
N ALA A 494 -1.97 -4.82 -17.39
CA ALA A 494 -3.38 -5.18 -17.27
C ALA A 494 -3.79 -6.23 -18.32
N LEU A 495 -3.33 -6.10 -19.58
CA LEU A 495 -3.65 -7.03 -20.68
C LEU A 495 -3.09 -8.45 -20.47
N VAL A 496 -1.94 -8.58 -19.81
CA VAL A 496 -1.31 -9.89 -19.52
C VAL A 496 -1.65 -10.42 -18.12
N SER A 497 -2.44 -9.67 -17.35
CA SER A 497 -2.84 -10.12 -16.01
C SER A 497 -3.71 -11.38 -16.08
N PRO A 498 -3.68 -12.27 -15.05
CA PRO A 498 -4.52 -13.46 -15.00
C PRO A 498 -6.03 -13.18 -15.06
N ALA A 499 -6.45 -11.96 -14.66
CA ALA A 499 -7.85 -11.57 -14.69
C ALA A 499 -8.34 -11.19 -16.09
N ALA A 500 -7.46 -10.65 -16.94
CA ALA A 500 -7.78 -10.35 -18.33
C ALA A 500 -7.51 -11.56 -19.25
N SER A 501 -6.34 -12.22 -19.06
CA SER A 501 -5.78 -13.30 -19.88
C SER A 501 -6.15 -13.21 -21.38
N ALA A 502 -6.09 -12.00 -21.93
CA ALA A 502 -6.61 -11.69 -23.25
C ALA A 502 -5.53 -11.58 -24.33
N LEU A 503 -4.25 -11.71 -23.97
CA LEU A 503 -3.13 -11.46 -24.87
C LEU A 503 -2.26 -12.73 -25.05
N ARG A 504 -1.91 -13.04 -26.30
CA ARG A 504 -0.97 -14.10 -26.67
C ARG A 504 0.37 -13.49 -27.08
N LEU A 505 1.40 -13.73 -26.28
CA LEU A 505 2.75 -13.21 -26.52
C LEU A 505 3.60 -14.25 -27.26
N ARG A 506 3.78 -14.07 -28.57
CA ARG A 506 4.63 -14.95 -29.40
C ARG A 506 5.96 -14.25 -29.70
N VAL A 507 6.74 -14.07 -28.64
CA VAL A 507 8.02 -13.36 -28.66
C VAL A 507 9.12 -14.19 -28.01
N ASP A 508 10.38 -13.92 -28.38
CA ASP A 508 11.53 -14.63 -27.84
C ASP A 508 11.76 -14.38 -26.34
N ARG A 509 12.61 -15.23 -25.73
CA ARG A 509 12.96 -15.13 -24.31
C ARG A 509 13.63 -13.81 -23.92
N ARG A 510 14.32 -13.14 -24.86
CA ARG A 510 14.98 -11.85 -24.60
C ARG A 510 13.94 -10.76 -24.40
N THR A 511 12.89 -10.75 -25.21
CA THR A 511 11.75 -9.84 -25.07
C THR A 511 10.96 -10.12 -23.79
N GLN A 512 10.72 -11.39 -23.45
CA GLN A 512 10.09 -11.77 -22.18
C GLN A 512 10.91 -11.28 -20.98
N ALA A 513 12.24 -11.44 -21.03
CA ALA A 513 13.14 -10.92 -20.02
C ALA A 513 13.04 -9.38 -19.91
N GLN A 514 13.02 -8.66 -21.04
CA GLN A 514 12.87 -7.20 -21.04
C GLN A 514 11.51 -6.75 -20.48
N LEU A 515 10.41 -7.46 -20.73
CA LEU A 515 9.09 -7.17 -20.14
C LEU A 515 9.08 -7.33 -18.61
N SER A 516 9.81 -8.31 -18.08
CA SER A 516 9.88 -8.55 -16.63
C SER A 516 10.97 -7.74 -15.90
N ALA A 517 11.85 -7.07 -16.64
CA ALA A 517 13.06 -6.47 -16.09
C ALA A 517 12.83 -5.18 -15.28
N PRO A 518 12.02 -4.20 -15.73
CA PRO A 518 11.85 -2.95 -15.00
C PRO A 518 11.18 -3.15 -13.65
N LYS A 519 11.62 -2.39 -12.65
CA LYS A 519 10.97 -2.33 -11.34
C LYS A 519 9.79 -1.36 -11.34
N LEU A 520 8.78 -1.69 -10.56
CA LEU A 520 7.63 -0.86 -10.23
C LEU A 520 7.95 -0.08 -8.95
N GLY A 521 7.89 1.24 -9.03
CA GLY A 521 8.13 2.15 -7.92
C GLY A 521 6.96 3.10 -7.67
N THR A 522 7.12 3.96 -6.66
CA THR A 522 6.17 5.01 -6.33
C THR A 522 6.91 6.34 -6.16
N SER A 523 6.39 7.41 -6.76
CA SER A 523 6.94 8.77 -6.62
C SER A 523 6.60 9.38 -5.26
N ALA A 524 7.24 10.51 -4.92
CA ALA A 524 6.92 11.26 -3.70
C ALA A 524 5.47 11.78 -3.64
N THR A 525 4.82 11.93 -4.80
CA THR A 525 3.41 12.34 -4.92
C THR A 525 2.44 11.16 -4.91
N GLY A 526 2.92 9.93 -4.73
CA GLY A 526 2.11 8.72 -4.68
C GLY A 526 1.74 8.15 -6.07
N ARG A 527 2.35 8.65 -7.16
CA ARG A 527 2.13 8.09 -8.50
C ARG A 527 3.04 6.89 -8.76
N THR A 528 2.53 5.91 -9.49
CA THR A 528 3.28 4.76 -9.97
C THR A 528 4.29 5.18 -11.03
N VAL A 529 5.54 4.76 -10.84
CA VAL A 529 6.65 5.03 -11.76
C VAL A 529 7.32 3.72 -12.15
N ILE A 530 7.62 3.56 -13.43
CA ILE A 530 8.41 2.46 -13.95
C ILE A 530 9.87 2.87 -13.93
N GLU A 531 10.73 1.96 -13.49
CA GLU A 531 12.17 2.16 -13.45
C GLU A 531 12.69 2.75 -14.77
N SER A 532 13.50 3.81 -14.67
CA SER A 532 14.04 4.50 -15.83
C SER A 532 15.13 3.69 -16.53
N LYS A 533 15.32 3.87 -17.85
CA LYS A 533 16.42 3.26 -18.62
C LYS A 533 17.78 3.50 -17.96
N ARG A 534 18.02 4.71 -17.43
CA ARG A 534 19.25 5.06 -16.70
C ARG A 534 19.45 4.23 -15.43
N SER A 535 18.40 4.04 -14.63
CA SER A 535 18.45 3.20 -13.42
C SER A 535 18.70 1.73 -13.76
N MET A 536 18.04 1.21 -14.80
CA MET A 536 18.25 -0.15 -15.28
C MET A 536 19.72 -0.37 -15.71
N LYS A 537 20.28 0.56 -16.49
CA LYS A 537 21.68 0.51 -16.92
C LYS A 537 22.65 0.56 -15.75
N ALA A 538 22.37 1.40 -14.74
CA ALA A 538 23.21 1.51 -13.54
C ALA A 538 23.30 0.20 -12.74
N ARG A 539 22.28 -0.66 -12.81
CA ARG A 539 22.27 -1.99 -12.18
C ARG A 539 22.62 -3.13 -13.14
N GLY A 540 23.21 -2.82 -14.30
CA GLY A 540 23.69 -3.81 -15.27
C GLY A 540 22.60 -4.47 -16.12
N VAL A 541 21.41 -3.86 -16.23
CA VAL A 541 20.33 -4.36 -17.08
C VAL A 541 20.18 -3.49 -18.33
N SER A 542 20.08 -4.14 -19.50
CA SER A 542 19.92 -3.47 -20.79
C SER A 542 18.60 -2.70 -20.89
N SER A 543 18.56 -1.71 -21.78
CA SER A 543 17.31 -1.02 -22.13
C SER A 543 16.25 -2.01 -22.62
N PRO A 544 14.96 -1.81 -22.27
CA PRO A 544 13.89 -2.72 -22.66
C PRO A 544 13.29 -2.37 -24.04
N ASP A 545 14.10 -2.14 -25.07
CA ASP A 545 13.63 -1.58 -26.36
C ASP A 545 12.64 -2.52 -27.09
N ARG A 546 12.85 -3.84 -27.04
CA ARG A 546 11.91 -4.81 -27.62
C ARG A 546 10.58 -4.83 -26.89
N ALA A 547 10.64 -4.70 -25.57
CA ALA A 547 9.44 -4.57 -24.76
C ALA A 547 8.73 -3.25 -25.09
N GLU A 548 9.44 -2.12 -25.17
CA GLU A 548 8.83 -0.81 -25.44
C GLU A 548 8.18 -0.74 -26.84
N ALA A 549 8.76 -1.35 -27.87
CA ALA A 549 8.09 -1.52 -29.17
C ALA A 549 6.78 -2.32 -29.06
N LEU A 550 6.77 -3.38 -28.24
CA LEU A 550 5.57 -4.16 -27.97
C LEU A 550 4.50 -3.33 -27.23
N LEU A 551 4.90 -2.58 -26.21
CA LEU A 551 4.00 -1.70 -25.47
C LEU A 551 3.38 -0.65 -26.39
N LEU A 552 4.18 -0.08 -27.31
CA LEU A 552 3.69 0.85 -28.33
C LEU A 552 2.62 0.20 -29.21
N ALA A 553 2.83 -1.04 -29.68
CA ALA A 553 1.86 -1.72 -30.53
C ALA A 553 0.49 -1.88 -29.86
N LEU A 554 0.49 -2.14 -28.54
CA LEU A 554 -0.71 -2.35 -27.73
C LEU A 554 -1.36 -1.07 -27.22
N TYR A 555 -0.56 -0.04 -26.96
CA TYR A 555 -1.03 1.21 -26.40
C TYR A 555 -1.94 1.97 -27.38
N GLU A 556 -3.01 2.54 -26.84
CA GLU A 556 -3.94 3.40 -27.57
C GLU A 556 -4.08 4.74 -26.83
N PRO A 557 -3.39 5.80 -27.29
CA PRO A 557 -3.49 7.11 -26.66
C PRO A 557 -4.93 7.63 -26.78
N GLN A 558 -5.39 8.35 -25.75
CA GLN A 558 -6.68 9.03 -25.86
C GLN A 558 -6.65 10.03 -27.03
N ALA A 559 -7.73 10.09 -27.80
CA ALA A 559 -7.88 11.10 -28.84
C ALA A 559 -7.80 12.49 -28.19
N ARG A 560 -6.73 13.24 -28.46
CA ARG A 560 -6.61 14.64 -28.01
C ARG A 560 -7.80 15.40 -28.60
N ARG A 561 -8.76 15.81 -27.77
CA ARG A 561 -9.78 16.80 -28.17
C ARG A 561 -9.01 18.03 -28.66
N ARG A 562 -9.04 18.28 -29.97
CA ARG A 562 -8.52 19.53 -30.55
C ARG A 562 -9.16 20.67 -29.77
N LYS A 563 -8.37 21.43 -28.99
CA LYS A 563 -8.81 22.69 -28.42
C LYS A 563 -9.08 23.62 -29.59
N VAL A 564 -10.32 23.68 -30.04
CA VAL A 564 -10.78 24.75 -30.92
C VAL A 564 -10.65 26.03 -30.08
N ARG A 565 -9.66 26.86 -30.39
CA ARG A 565 -9.66 28.24 -29.92
C ARG A 565 -10.86 28.89 -30.60
N LEU A 566 -11.94 29.06 -29.85
CA LEU A 566 -12.93 30.10 -30.15
C LEU A 566 -12.17 31.42 -30.02
N VAL A 567 -11.79 32.00 -31.15
CA VAL A 567 -11.39 33.40 -31.21
C VAL A 567 -12.67 34.19 -30.95
N ALA A 568 -12.66 34.94 -29.85
CA ALA A 568 -13.76 35.80 -29.41
C ALA A 568 -13.96 36.98 -30.37
#